data_AF-M1WQJ3-F1
#
_entry.id   AF-M1WQJ3-F1
#
_cell.length_a   1.000
_cell.length_b   1.000
_cell.length_c   1.000
_cell.angle_alpha   90.00
_cell.angle_beta   90.00
_cell.angle_gamma   90.00
#
_symmetry.space_group_name_H-M   'P 1'
#
loop_
_entity.id
_entity.type
_entity.pdbx_description
1 polymer ?
#
loop_
_entity_poly.entity_id
_entity_poly.type
_entity_poly.pdbx_seq_one_letter_code
_entity_poly.pdbx_strand_id
1 'polypeptide(L)'
;MLKFIKNFFEGILDEEPLNAPTTFIEKNEQEPFDPEAFDMDDVKVYALSTCIHCKNAKKYLDECGVKYDCVHVDKLKGDERKEIVRELKSHNPAVSFPTIVIKDTVVVGYHKDKIDKALQESE
;
A
#
# COMPACT_ATOMS: atom_id res chain seq x y z
N MET A 1 18.24 25.60 8.74
CA MET A 1 18.37 25.13 7.35
C MET A 1 17.07 24.41 7.02
N LEU A 2 16.09 25.11 6.44
CA LEU A 2 15.62 24.94 5.04
C LEU A 2 15.19 23.49 4.73
N LYS A 3 13.98 23.15 4.26
CA LYS A 3 12.83 23.91 3.72
C LYS A 3 11.71 22.88 3.38
N PHE A 4 10.43 23.29 3.48
CA PHE A 4 9.22 22.67 2.88
C PHE A 4 8.82 21.28 3.41
N ILE A 5 7.61 21.00 3.91
CA ILE A 5 6.27 21.46 3.50
C ILE A 5 5.42 21.64 4.76
N LYS A 6 4.92 22.86 4.96
CA LYS A 6 3.85 23.19 5.90
C LYS A 6 2.67 23.69 5.06
N ASN A 7 1.48 23.47 5.60
CA ASN A 7 0.15 23.88 5.13
C ASN A 7 -0.44 22.85 4.17
N PHE A 8 -1.59 22.27 4.47
CA PHE A 8 -2.82 23.05 4.53
C PHE A 8 -3.93 22.28 5.25
N PHE A 9 -4.01 22.31 6.58
CA PHE A 9 -5.18 21.80 7.32
C PHE A 9 -5.22 22.48 8.70
N GLU A 10 -5.68 23.73 8.73
CA GLU A 10 -6.22 24.38 9.93
C GLU A 10 -7.57 24.99 9.55
N GLY A 11 -8.60 24.68 10.34
CA GLY A 11 -10.00 25.03 10.12
C GLY A 11 -10.87 23.84 10.54
N ILE A 12 -10.98 23.59 11.85
CA ILE A 12 -12.15 23.99 12.67
C ILE A 12 -13.45 23.46 12.04
N LEU A 13 -13.91 22.32 12.56
CA LEU A 13 -15.29 21.86 12.42
C LEU A 13 -15.99 22.11 13.75
N ASP A 14 -16.80 23.17 13.80
CA ASP A 14 -18.02 23.19 14.62
C ASP A 14 -19.17 22.64 13.75
N GLU A 15 -20.13 22.01 14.41
CA GLU A 15 -21.14 21.10 13.87
C GLU A 15 -22.15 21.70 12.85
N GLU A 16 -22.62 20.81 11.96
CA GLU A 16 -23.88 20.71 11.17
C GLU A 16 -25.00 21.78 11.29
N PRO A 17 -25.89 22.00 10.27
CA PRO A 17 -26.70 20.91 9.67
C PRO A 17 -27.25 21.02 8.22
N LEU A 18 -27.59 19.82 7.72
CA LEU A 18 -28.69 19.34 6.86
C LEU A 18 -29.58 20.33 6.05
N ASN A 19 -29.66 20.03 4.73
CA ASN A 19 -30.65 20.41 3.69
C ASN A 19 -30.47 21.73 2.88
N ALA A 20 -29.97 21.60 1.64
CA ALA A 20 -30.50 22.28 0.45
C ALA A 20 -30.05 21.55 -0.86
N PRO A 21 -30.91 21.43 -1.90
CA PRO A 21 -30.56 20.78 -3.16
C PRO A 21 -30.06 21.78 -4.22
N THR A 22 -29.44 21.21 -5.27
CA THR A 22 -29.02 21.80 -6.56
C THR A 22 -27.69 22.57 -6.58
N THR A 23 -26.66 21.93 -7.12
CA THR A 23 -25.85 22.43 -8.25
C THR A 23 -25.00 21.29 -8.80
N PHE A 24 -24.86 21.23 -10.12
CA PHE A 24 -23.89 20.40 -10.83
C PHE A 24 -22.49 20.65 -10.26
N ILE A 25 -21.97 19.71 -9.50
CA ILE A 25 -20.54 19.63 -9.20
C ILE A 25 -20.04 18.45 -10.02
N GLU A 26 -19.15 18.72 -10.98
CA GLU A 26 -18.26 17.67 -11.50
C GLU A 26 -17.43 17.20 -10.31
N LYS A 27 -17.96 16.20 -9.59
CA LYS A 27 -17.28 15.49 -8.53
C LYS A 27 -16.14 14.72 -9.19
N ASN A 28 -15.01 15.39 -9.35
CA ASN A 28 -13.72 14.69 -9.30
C ASN A 28 -13.29 14.66 -7.83
N GLU A 29 -14.14 14.08 -6.99
CA GLU A 29 -13.82 13.70 -5.62
C GLU A 29 -13.03 12.41 -5.74
N GLN A 30 -11.71 12.52 -5.72
CA GLN A 30 -10.92 11.40 -5.22
C GLN A 30 -11.21 11.37 -3.72
N GLU A 31 -12.14 10.50 -3.33
CA GLU A 31 -12.42 10.14 -1.94
C GLU A 31 -11.07 9.94 -1.22
N PRO A 32 -10.93 10.43 0.03
CA PRO A 32 -9.69 10.30 0.77
C PRO A 32 -9.40 8.83 1.04
N PHE A 33 -8.18 8.39 0.74
CA PHE A 33 -7.71 7.03 0.99
C PHE A 33 -8.02 6.57 2.43
N ASP A 34 -8.79 5.49 2.56
CA ASP A 34 -9.12 4.85 3.84
C ASP A 34 -8.22 3.62 4.10
N PRO A 35 -7.24 3.71 5.03
CA PRO A 35 -6.40 2.57 5.38
C PRO A 35 -7.14 1.45 6.13
N GLU A 36 -8.32 1.72 6.70
CA GLU A 36 -9.13 0.71 7.39
C GLU A 36 -9.91 -0.20 6.43
N ALA A 37 -9.97 0.14 5.14
CA ALA A 37 -10.56 -0.69 4.08
C ALA A 37 -9.70 -1.92 3.70
N PHE A 38 -8.51 -2.06 4.30
CA PHE A 38 -7.57 -3.16 4.04
C PHE A 38 -7.38 -4.05 5.28
N ASP A 39 -7.64 -5.34 5.09
CA ASP A 39 -7.33 -6.38 6.06
C ASP A 39 -5.91 -6.94 5.88
N MET A 40 -5.43 -7.71 6.87
CA MET A 40 -4.09 -8.32 6.86
C MET A 40 -3.83 -9.18 5.60
N ASP A 41 -4.87 -9.83 5.08
CA ASP A 41 -4.78 -10.76 3.95
C ASP A 41 -4.87 -10.05 2.59
N ASP A 42 -5.26 -8.77 2.55
CA ASP A 42 -5.39 -7.99 1.31
C ASP A 42 -4.03 -7.56 0.77
N VAL A 43 -3.03 -7.40 1.65
CA VAL A 43 -1.71 -6.95 1.26
C VAL A 43 -0.66 -7.95 1.69
N LYS A 44 0.09 -8.48 0.72
CA LYS A 44 1.16 -9.46 0.94
C LYS A 44 2.49 -8.96 0.39
N VAL A 45 3.51 -8.95 1.24
CA VAL A 45 4.86 -8.49 0.92
C VAL A 45 5.83 -9.66 0.94
N TYR A 46 6.30 -10.07 -0.23
CA TYR A 46 7.44 -10.97 -0.34
C TYR A 46 8.73 -10.16 -0.23
N ALA A 47 9.56 -10.48 0.77
CA ALA A 47 10.74 -9.71 1.14
C ALA A 47 11.96 -10.60 1.39
N LEU A 48 13.15 -9.96 1.38
CA LEU A 48 14.36 -10.51 1.96
C LEU A 48 14.71 -9.72 3.23
N SER A 49 15.10 -10.40 4.31
CA SER A 49 15.39 -9.76 5.59
C SER A 49 16.58 -8.78 5.55
N THR A 50 17.46 -8.94 4.56
CA THR A 50 18.67 -8.12 4.35
C THR A 50 18.51 -7.05 3.27
N CYS A 51 17.39 -6.99 2.54
CA CYS A 51 17.21 -6.08 1.41
C CYS A 51 16.73 -4.69 1.86
N ILE A 52 17.46 -3.64 1.50
CA ILE A 52 17.11 -2.25 1.82
C ILE A 52 15.80 -1.79 1.15
N HIS A 53 15.53 -2.22 -0.09
CA HIS A 53 14.29 -1.88 -0.78
C HIS A 53 13.07 -2.52 -0.11
N CYS A 54 13.21 -3.73 0.42
CA CYS A 54 12.16 -4.38 1.20
C CYS A 54 11.86 -3.61 2.50
N LYS A 55 12.90 -3.15 3.21
CA LYS A 55 12.75 -2.34 4.42
C LYS A 55 12.02 -1.03 4.12
N ASN A 56 12.38 -0.36 3.03
CA ASN A 56 11.77 0.91 2.64
C ASN A 56 10.29 0.73 2.23
N ALA A 57 9.97 -0.33 1.47
CA ALA A 57 8.59 -0.63 1.09
C ALA A 57 7.70 -0.90 2.31
N LYS A 58 8.18 -1.74 3.24
CA LYS A 58 7.47 -2.02 4.50
C LYS A 58 7.21 -0.76 5.32
N LYS A 59 8.27 0.04 5.53
CA LYS A 59 8.16 1.31 6.25
C LYS A 59 7.14 2.24 5.60
N TYR A 60 7.07 2.24 4.27
CA TYR A 60 6.11 3.05 3.55
C TYR A 60 4.67 2.56 3.76
N LEU A 61 4.43 1.25 3.69
CA LEU A 61 3.11 0.68 4.01
C LEU A 61 2.72 0.94 5.48
N ASP A 62 3.67 0.85 6.41
CA ASP A 62 3.46 1.23 7.82
C ASP A 62 3.08 2.73 7.94
N GLU A 63 3.72 3.62 7.17
CA GLU A 63 3.41 5.06 7.12
C GLU A 63 2.02 5.33 6.53
N CYS A 64 1.57 4.51 5.57
CA CYS A 64 0.21 4.54 5.02
C CYS A 64 -0.84 3.99 5.99
N GLY A 65 -0.45 3.32 7.08
CA GLY A 65 -1.38 2.73 8.05
C GLY A 65 -2.01 1.41 7.61
N VAL A 66 -1.54 0.82 6.51
CA VAL A 66 -2.09 -0.41 5.93
C VAL A 66 -1.50 -1.64 6.62
N LYS A 67 -2.35 -2.59 6.99
CA LYS A 67 -1.91 -3.90 7.50
C LYS A 67 -1.49 -4.80 6.34
N TYR A 68 -0.45 -5.60 6.54
CA TYR A 68 0.05 -6.52 5.52
C TYR A 68 0.70 -7.76 6.12
N ASP A 69 0.53 -8.89 5.44
CA ASP A 69 1.35 -10.08 5.67
C ASP A 69 2.74 -9.88 5.03
N CYS A 70 3.80 -10.26 5.75
CA CYS A 70 5.17 -10.10 5.28
C CYS A 70 5.96 -11.40 5.39
N VAL A 71 6.27 -11.98 4.23
CA VAL A 71 7.01 -13.23 4.13
C VAL A 71 8.48 -12.96 3.80
N HIS A 72 9.36 -13.29 4.75
CA HIS A 72 10.81 -13.23 4.55
C HIS A 72 11.34 -14.51 3.91
N VAL A 73 11.41 -14.55 2.58
CA VAL A 73 11.71 -15.77 1.80
C VAL A 73 13.09 -16.35 2.09
N ASP A 74 14.06 -15.52 2.47
CA ASP A 74 15.41 -15.94 2.87
C ASP A 74 15.46 -16.70 4.20
N LYS A 75 14.42 -16.56 5.04
CA LYS A 75 14.32 -17.27 6.32
C LYS A 75 13.66 -18.63 6.20
N LEU A 76 12.96 -18.89 5.10
CA LEU A 76 12.26 -20.15 4.85
C LEU A 76 13.22 -21.23 4.31
N LYS A 77 12.88 -22.49 4.54
CA LYS A 77 13.68 -23.65 4.09
C LYS A 77 12.79 -24.76 3.53
N GLY A 78 13.43 -25.72 2.85
CA GLY A 78 12.75 -26.94 2.40
C GLY A 78 11.54 -26.66 1.50
N ASP A 79 10.43 -27.34 1.78
CA ASP A 79 9.22 -27.30 0.93
C ASP A 79 8.42 -26.01 1.11
N GLU A 80 8.40 -25.44 2.31
CA GLU A 80 7.79 -24.13 2.59
C GLU A 80 8.37 -23.03 1.68
N ARG A 81 9.71 -22.96 1.58
CA ARG A 81 10.36 -22.03 0.65
C ARG A 81 9.97 -22.30 -0.81
N LYS A 82 9.87 -23.57 -1.21
CA LYS A 82 9.52 -23.92 -2.60
C LYS A 82 8.10 -23.48 -2.92
N GLU A 83 7.17 -23.65 -1.99
CA GLU A 83 5.77 -23.25 -2.15
C GLU A 83 5.64 -21.74 -2.30
N ILE A 84 6.23 -20.97 -1.38
CA ILE A 84 6.27 -19.50 -1.46
C ILE A 84 6.96 -19.01 -2.74
N VAL A 85 8.03 -19.66 -3.19
CA VAL A 85 8.68 -19.28 -4.46
C VAL A 85 7.81 -19.63 -5.67
N ARG A 86 6.99 -20.69 -5.64
CA ARG A 86 6.04 -21.00 -6.72
C ARG A 86 4.93 -19.96 -6.79
N GLU A 87 4.34 -19.62 -5.65
CA GLU A 87 3.34 -18.54 -5.52
C GLU A 87 3.93 -17.20 -6.00
N LEU A 88 5.12 -16.84 -5.54
CA LEU A 88 5.80 -15.62 -5.99
C LEU A 88 6.05 -15.64 -7.51
N LYS A 89 6.37 -16.79 -8.11
CA LYS A 89 6.56 -16.91 -9.56
C LYS A 89 5.28 -16.73 -10.36
N SER A 90 4.10 -17.06 -9.83
CA SER A 90 2.84 -16.76 -10.53
C SER A 90 2.54 -15.27 -10.59
N HIS A 91 2.97 -14.49 -9.59
CA HIS A 91 2.82 -13.03 -9.60
C HIS A 91 3.98 -12.33 -10.33
N ASN A 92 5.20 -12.83 -10.13
CA ASN A 92 6.44 -12.23 -10.61
C ASN A 92 7.42 -13.34 -11.03
N PRO A 93 7.46 -13.73 -12.31
CA PRO A 93 8.36 -14.76 -12.83
C PRO A 93 9.85 -14.47 -12.58
N ALA A 94 10.22 -13.20 -12.40
CA ALA A 94 11.59 -12.78 -12.11
C ALA A 94 12.00 -12.97 -10.64
N VAL A 95 11.05 -13.32 -9.73
CA VAL A 95 11.30 -13.57 -8.31
C VAL A 95 12.10 -12.43 -7.64
N SER A 96 11.73 -11.20 -7.98
CA SER A 96 12.41 -10.00 -7.51
C SER A 96 11.80 -9.48 -6.21
N PHE A 97 12.60 -8.80 -5.40
CA PHE A 97 12.19 -8.33 -4.08
C PHE A 97 12.36 -6.81 -3.92
N PRO A 98 11.42 -6.10 -3.27
CA PRO A 98 10.13 -6.64 -2.79
C PRO A 98 9.19 -6.96 -3.96
N THR A 99 8.31 -7.94 -3.78
CA THR A 99 7.09 -8.07 -4.59
C THR A 99 5.93 -7.87 -3.63
N ILE A 100 5.07 -6.91 -3.93
CA ILE A 100 3.94 -6.51 -3.11
C ILE A 100 2.68 -6.85 -3.88
N VAL A 101 1.80 -7.64 -3.30
CA VAL A 101 0.49 -7.97 -3.85
C VAL A 101 -0.53 -7.22 -3.01
N ILE A 102 -1.32 -6.36 -3.64
CA ILE A 102 -2.40 -5.57 -3.02
C ILE A 102 -3.68 -6.01 -3.74
N LYS A 103 -4.48 -6.85 -3.10
CA LYS A 103 -5.62 -7.57 -3.69
C LYS A 103 -5.20 -8.21 -5.03
N ASP A 104 -5.71 -7.71 -6.15
CA ASP A 104 -5.42 -8.23 -7.49
C ASP A 104 -4.21 -7.54 -8.18
N THR A 105 -3.64 -6.51 -7.56
CA THR A 105 -2.57 -5.68 -8.13
C THR A 105 -1.19 -6.13 -7.64
N VAL A 106 -0.25 -6.33 -8.56
CA VAL A 106 1.14 -6.71 -8.24
C VAL A 106 2.10 -5.56 -8.51
N VAL A 107 2.85 -5.15 -7.49
CA VAL A 107 3.92 -4.15 -7.58
C VAL A 107 5.27 -4.84 -7.33
N VAL A 108 6.14 -4.81 -8.34
CA VAL A 108 7.51 -5.34 -8.25
C VAL A 108 8.49 -4.20 -8.01
N GLY A 109 9.31 -4.32 -6.96
CA GLY A 109 10.25 -3.30 -6.52
C GLY A 109 9.62 -2.27 -5.56
N TYR A 110 10.44 -1.34 -5.07
CA TYR A 110 9.96 -0.24 -4.24
C TYR A 110 9.71 1.00 -5.09
N HIS A 111 8.43 1.24 -5.40
CA HIS A 111 7.95 2.36 -6.21
C HIS A 111 6.73 2.98 -5.52
N LYS A 112 6.91 4.11 -4.82
CA LYS A 112 5.85 4.75 -4.02
C LYS A 112 4.61 5.06 -4.86
N ASP A 113 4.81 5.65 -6.03
CA ASP A 113 3.78 6.00 -7.01
C ASP A 113 2.92 4.81 -7.41
N LYS A 114 3.53 3.63 -7.58
CA LYS A 114 2.79 2.41 -7.92
C LYS A 114 2.05 1.80 -6.73
N ILE A 115 2.63 1.91 -5.53
CA ILE A 115 1.99 1.45 -4.29
C ILE A 115 0.76 2.31 -4.02
N ASP A 116 0.89 3.64 -4.09
CA ASP A 116 -0.22 4.58 -3.89
C ASP A 116 -1.36 4.31 -4.87
N LYS A 117 -1.00 4.17 -6.15
CA LYS A 117 -1.97 3.84 -7.19
C LYS A 117 -2.67 2.50 -6.92
N ALA A 118 -1.92 1.48 -6.53
CA ALA A 118 -2.49 0.16 -6.23
C ALA A 118 -3.43 0.19 -5.02
N LEU A 119 -3.11 0.98 -3.99
CA LEU A 119 -3.97 1.18 -2.83
C LEU A 119 -5.26 1.92 -3.20
N GLN A 120 -5.19 2.94 -4.05
CA GLN A 120 -6.37 3.70 -4.49
C GLN A 120 -7.27 2.94 -5.47
N GLU A 121 -6.70 2.16 -6.40
CA GLU A 121 -7.48 1.41 -7.39
C GLU A 121 -8.10 0.12 -6.82
N SER A 122 -7.66 -0.31 -5.63
CA SER A 122 -8.11 -1.54 -4.98
C SER A 122 -8.96 -1.29 -3.73
N GLU A 123 -9.36 -0.06 -3.45
CA GLU A 123 -10.36 0.28 -2.42
C GLU A 123 -11.77 -0.16 -2.86
#